data_AF-A0A971VXB0-F1
#
_entry.id   AF-A0A971VXB0-F1
#
_cell.length_a   1.000
_cell.length_b   1.000
_cell.length_c   1.000
_cell.angle_alpha   90.00
_cell.angle_beta   90.00
_cell.angle_gamma   90.00
#
_symmetry.space_group_name_H-M   'P 1'
#
loop_
_entity.id
_entity.type
_entity.pdbx_description
1 polymer ?
#
loop_
_entity_poly.entity_id
_entity_poly.type
_entity_poly.pdbx_seq_one_letter_code
_entity_poly.pdbx_strand_id
1 'polypeptide(L)'
;VDRKNVVQKLKTEVTRCENRAVLTIDNRAFIDLPDNENTINFLKELRNRLDETLALELAPYDIAVHGTSGDQSLIIKGKVVINEKELLEDMPSIAEIRERIIKTLYNARRDNPLVDYYE
;
A
#
# COMPACT_ATOMS: atom_id res chain seq x y z
N VAL A 1 10.22 12.38 -30.93
CA VAL A 1 10.95 11.29 -30.26
C VAL A 1 10.10 10.84 -29.09
N ASP A 2 9.37 9.75 -29.30
CA ASP A 2 8.52 9.05 -28.35
C ASP A 2 9.28 8.73 -27.05
N ARG A 3 8.95 9.40 -25.95
CA ARG A 3 9.24 8.89 -24.61
C ARG A 3 8.08 7.98 -24.19
N LYS A 4 8.03 6.80 -24.81
CA LYS A 4 7.15 5.68 -24.49
C LYS A 4 7.15 5.42 -22.98
N ASN A 5 5.99 5.59 -22.35
CA ASN A 5 5.60 5.08 -21.02
C ASN A 5 6.68 5.17 -19.93
N VAL A 6 6.71 6.31 -19.23
CA VAL A 6 7.16 6.31 -17.83
C VAL A 6 6.27 5.30 -17.11
N VAL A 7 6.83 4.12 -16.77
CA VAL A 7 6.11 3.07 -16.06
C VAL A 7 5.66 3.69 -14.73
N GLN A 8 4.39 4.04 -14.61
CA GLN A 8 3.81 4.46 -13.35
C GLN A 8 3.86 3.23 -12.42
N LYS A 9 4.83 3.22 -11.51
CA LYS A 9 4.98 2.21 -10.46
C LYS A 9 4.18 2.60 -9.24
N LEU A 10 3.88 1.63 -8.38
CA LEU A 10 3.08 1.78 -7.17
C LEU A 10 1.64 2.24 -7.46
N LYS A 11 1.09 1.91 -8.64
CA LYS A 11 -0.28 2.29 -8.98
C LYS A 11 -1.26 1.51 -8.12
N THR A 12 -2.06 2.20 -7.33
CA THR A 12 -3.05 1.55 -6.47
C THR A 12 -4.45 1.56 -7.10
N GLU A 13 -5.16 0.44 -7.02
CA GLU A 13 -6.51 0.30 -7.59
C GLU A 13 -7.40 -0.53 -6.68
N VAL A 14 -8.68 -0.16 -6.60
CA VAL A 14 -9.71 -0.95 -5.91
C VAL A 14 -10.64 -1.55 -6.96
N THR A 15 -10.72 -2.87 -6.99
CA THR A 15 -11.55 -3.64 -7.93
C THR A 15 -12.52 -4.54 -7.19
N ARG A 16 -13.72 -4.74 -7.76
CA ARG A 16 -14.69 -5.72 -7.27
C ARG A 16 -14.62 -6.98 -8.15
N CYS A 17 -14.47 -8.14 -7.53
CA CYS A 17 -14.44 -9.45 -8.21
C CYS A 17 -15.27 -10.46 -7.41
N GLU A 18 -16.35 -10.98 -7.98
CA GLU A 18 -17.05 -12.19 -7.49
C GLU A 18 -17.20 -12.27 -5.95
N ASN A 19 -17.78 -11.23 -5.32
CA ASN A 19 -17.99 -11.06 -3.87
C ASN A 19 -16.75 -10.68 -3.05
N ARG A 20 -15.69 -10.20 -3.69
CA ARG A 20 -14.46 -9.72 -3.06
C ARG A 20 -14.16 -8.29 -3.51
N ALA A 21 -13.74 -7.45 -2.57
CA ALA A 21 -13.19 -6.13 -2.83
C ALA A 21 -11.66 -6.21 -2.65
N VAL A 22 -10.93 -5.94 -3.72
CA VAL A 22 -9.48 -6.10 -3.77
C VAL A 22 -8.82 -4.75 -3.97
N LEU A 23 -7.95 -4.38 -3.04
CA LEU A 23 -6.97 -3.32 -3.24
C LEU A 23 -5.70 -3.94 -3.82
N THR A 24 -5.26 -3.44 -4.96
CA THR A 24 -4.03 -3.86 -5.64
C THR A 24 -3.00 -2.75 -5.65
N ILE A 25 -1.72 -3.12 -5.72
CA ILE A 25 -0.61 -2.21 -6.05
C ILE A 25 0.16 -2.85 -7.20
N ASP A 26 0.33 -2.11 -8.30
CA ASP A 26 0.93 -2.63 -9.55
C ASP A 26 0.30 -3.96 -10.02
N ASN A 27 -1.04 -4.02 -9.99
CA ASN A 27 -1.85 -5.21 -10.34
C ASN A 27 -1.63 -6.44 -9.45
N ARG A 28 -0.92 -6.31 -8.32
CA ARG A 28 -0.76 -7.38 -7.33
C ARG A 28 -1.70 -7.14 -6.16
N ALA A 29 -2.40 -8.18 -5.72
CA ALA A 29 -3.30 -8.11 -4.58
C ALA A 29 -2.53 -7.68 -3.31
N PHE A 30 -2.99 -6.60 -2.69
CA PHE A 30 -2.42 -6.04 -1.46
C PHE A 30 -3.32 -6.30 -0.25
N ILE A 31 -4.61 -5.98 -0.36
CA ILE A 31 -5.64 -6.29 0.64
C ILE A 31 -6.84 -6.94 -0.04
N ASP A 32 -7.22 -8.10 0.53
CA ASP A 32 -8.26 -9.05 0.13
C ASP A 32 -9.47 -9.11 1.08
N LEU A 33 -10.62 -8.49 0.82
CA LEU A 33 -11.75 -8.49 1.77
C LEU A 33 -13.11 -8.86 1.12
N PRO A 34 -14.08 -9.37 1.91
CA PRO A 34 -15.45 -9.58 1.44
C PRO A 34 -16.08 -8.30 0.87
N ASP A 35 -16.77 -8.40 -0.27
CA ASP A 35 -17.41 -7.25 -0.92
C ASP A 35 -18.62 -6.75 -0.11
N ASN A 36 -18.49 -5.56 0.46
CA ASN A 36 -19.59 -4.80 1.04
C ASN A 36 -19.28 -3.30 0.96
N GLU A 37 -20.31 -2.45 0.97
CA GLU A 37 -20.15 -1.00 0.77
C GLU A 37 -19.18 -0.36 1.78
N ASN A 38 -19.17 -0.83 3.03
CA ASN A 38 -18.23 -0.35 4.05
C ASN A 38 -16.76 -0.69 3.67
N THR A 39 -16.51 -1.91 3.22
CA THR A 39 -15.20 -2.39 2.78
C THR A 39 -14.72 -1.61 1.56
N ILE A 40 -15.59 -1.36 0.59
CA ILE A 40 -15.22 -0.60 -0.61
C ILE A 40 -14.85 0.84 -0.25
N ASN A 41 -15.63 1.49 0.62
CA ASN A 41 -15.33 2.85 1.07
C ASN A 41 -14.01 2.90 1.83
N PHE A 42 -13.81 1.97 2.77
CA PHE A 42 -12.57 1.81 3.49
C PHE A 42 -11.37 1.59 2.56
N LEU A 43 -11.46 0.65 1.60
CA LEU A 43 -10.38 0.38 0.66
C LEU A 43 -10.09 1.57 -0.26
N LYS A 44 -11.11 2.36 -0.65
CA LYS A 44 -10.92 3.60 -1.43
C LYS A 44 -10.20 4.68 -0.61
N GLU A 45 -10.53 4.83 0.67
CA GLU A 45 -9.83 5.76 1.55
C GLU A 45 -8.39 5.33 1.77
N LEU A 46 -8.16 4.05 2.07
CA LEU A 46 -6.83 3.48 2.23
C LEU A 46 -6.00 3.63 0.95
N ARG A 47 -6.61 3.36 -0.22
CA ARG A 47 -6.01 3.60 -1.54
C ARG A 47 -5.52 5.04 -1.66
N ASN A 48 -6.37 6.02 -1.37
CA ASN A 48 -5.99 7.44 -1.48
C ASN A 48 -4.83 7.79 -0.53
N ARG A 49 -4.87 7.32 0.72
CA ARG A 49 -3.78 7.54 1.68
C ARG A 49 -2.46 6.88 1.21
N LEU A 50 -2.53 5.72 0.57
CA LEU A 50 -1.38 5.05 -0.05
C LEU A 50 -0.87 5.82 -1.27
N ASP A 51 -1.73 6.27 -2.19
CA ASP A 51 -1.34 7.08 -3.34
C ASP A 51 -0.64 8.38 -2.92
N GLU A 52 -1.07 9.00 -1.82
CA GLU A 52 -0.45 10.23 -1.28
C GLU A 52 0.89 10.01 -0.57
N THR A 53 1.20 8.78 -0.16
CA THR A 53 2.35 8.48 0.69
C THR A 53 3.41 7.63 0.00
N LEU A 54 2.99 6.71 -0.88
CA LEU A 54 3.88 5.80 -1.60
C LEU A 54 4.69 6.52 -2.66
N ALA A 55 6.01 6.33 -2.59
CA ALA A 55 6.97 6.83 -3.56
C ALA A 55 8.14 5.85 -3.65
N LEU A 56 8.78 5.74 -4.82
CA LEU A 56 9.90 4.82 -5.01
C LEU A 56 11.09 5.15 -4.11
N GLU A 57 11.25 6.42 -3.72
CA GLU A 57 12.31 6.90 -2.84
C GLU A 57 12.03 6.63 -1.35
N LEU A 58 10.89 6.03 -0.98
CA LEU A 58 10.57 5.74 0.42
C LEU A 58 11.57 4.79 1.07
N ALA A 59 12.38 5.25 2.01
CA ALA A 59 13.27 4.36 2.71
C ALA A 59 12.49 3.43 3.67
N PRO A 60 13.00 2.21 3.97
CA PRO A 60 12.31 1.31 4.90
C PRO A 60 12.05 1.91 6.29
N TYR A 61 12.90 2.85 6.74
CA TYR A 61 12.73 3.55 8.02
C TYR A 61 11.65 4.64 7.97
N ASP A 62 11.23 5.10 6.79
CA ASP A 62 10.12 6.04 6.63
C ASP A 62 8.76 5.36 6.85
N ILE A 63 8.74 4.03 6.96
CA ILE A 63 7.55 3.20 7.16
C ILE A 63 7.63 2.58 8.55
N ALA A 64 6.90 3.16 9.49
CA ALA A 64 6.96 2.81 10.89
C ALA A 64 5.62 2.30 11.41
N VAL A 65 5.67 1.39 12.38
CA VAL A 65 4.53 1.05 13.22
C VAL A 65 4.73 1.73 14.57
N HIS A 66 3.76 2.52 15.00
CA HIS A 66 3.75 3.18 16.31
C HIS A 66 2.60 2.64 17.15
N GLY A 67 2.74 2.71 18.48
CA GLY A 67 1.70 2.29 19.42
C GLY A 67 1.88 0.87 19.97
N THR A 68 0.96 0.48 20.84
CA THR A 68 0.88 -0.86 21.44
C THR A 68 -0.21 -1.68 20.75
N SER A 69 -0.19 -3.01 20.94
CA SER A 69 -1.25 -3.89 20.40
C SER A 69 -2.65 -3.39 20.77
N GLY A 70 -3.55 -3.36 19.79
CA GLY A 70 -4.90 -2.78 19.89
C GLY A 70 -4.99 -1.28 19.62
N ASP A 71 -3.86 -0.60 19.43
CA ASP A 71 -3.78 0.84 19.15
C ASP A 71 -2.60 1.17 18.22
N GLN A 72 -2.17 0.22 17.39
CA GLN A 72 -1.06 0.45 16.47
C GLN A 72 -1.47 1.35 15.30
N SER A 73 -0.52 2.12 14.78
CA SER A 73 -0.70 2.94 13.58
C SER A 73 0.45 2.69 12.61
N LEU A 74 0.11 2.52 11.33
CA LEU A 74 1.07 2.58 10.25
C LEU A 74 1.31 4.05 9.88
N ILE A 75 2.56 4.49 9.96
CA ILE A 75 2.99 5.83 9.61
C ILE A 75 3.96 5.76 8.43
N ILE A 76 3.69 6.52 7.38
CA ILE A 76 4.58 6.69 6.23
C ILE A 76 4.94 8.17 6.10
N LYS A 77 6.24 8.49 6.19
CA LYS A 77 6.75 9.89 6.16
C LYS A 77 6.00 10.83 7.11
N GLY A 78 5.71 10.37 8.32
CA GLY A 78 4.99 11.15 9.35
C GLY A 78 3.49 11.28 9.13
N LYS A 79 2.92 10.71 8.06
CA LYS A 79 1.47 10.64 7.84
C LYS A 79 0.91 9.30 8.30
N VAL A 80 -0.19 9.32 9.04
CA VAL A 80 -0.92 8.10 9.41
C VAL A 80 -1.65 7.56 8.18
N VAL A 81 -1.33 6.33 7.81
CA VAL A 81 -1.98 5.63 6.69
C VAL A 81 -3.17 4.84 7.19
N ILE A 82 -3.00 4.09 8.29
CA ILE A 82 -4.06 3.29 8.88
C ILE A 82 -3.79 3.03 10.36
N ASN A 83 -4.85 3.05 11.17
CA ASN A 83 -4.83 2.64 12.56
C ASN A 83 -5.43 1.24 12.74
N GLU A 84 -4.99 0.51 13.77
CA GLU A 84 -5.47 -0.84 14.10
C GLU A 84 -6.98 -0.83 14.39
N LYS A 85 -7.49 0.25 14.97
CA LYS A 85 -8.92 0.49 15.22
C LYS A 85 -9.76 0.68 13.95
N GLU A 86 -9.12 0.99 12.82
CA GLU A 86 -9.79 1.10 11.51
C GLU A 86 -9.79 -0.25 10.76
N LEU A 87 -9.06 -1.27 11.25
CA LEU A 87 -9.00 -2.56 10.57
C LEU A 87 -10.36 -3.25 10.60
N LEU A 88 -10.76 -3.75 9.43
CA LEU A 88 -11.93 -4.61 9.27
C LEU A 88 -11.59 -6.05 9.65
N GLU A 89 -12.62 -6.88 9.85
CA GLU A 89 -12.46 -8.32 10.00
C GLU A 89 -11.71 -8.90 8.79
N ASP A 90 -10.92 -9.95 9.01
CA ASP A 90 -10.04 -10.60 8.03
C ASP A 90 -8.88 -9.73 7.48
N MET A 91 -8.65 -8.53 8.02
CA MET A 91 -7.48 -7.75 7.64
C MET A 91 -6.17 -8.28 8.24
N PRO A 92 -5.05 -8.18 7.49
CA PRO A 92 -3.73 -8.40 8.05
C PRO A 92 -3.44 -7.35 9.14
N SER A 93 -2.62 -7.74 10.13
CA SER A 93 -2.16 -6.83 11.19
C SER A 93 -1.40 -5.62 10.62
N ILE A 94 -1.33 -4.52 11.38
CA ILE A 94 -0.56 -3.32 11.00
C ILE A 94 0.90 -3.66 10.65
N ALA A 95 1.52 -4.55 11.43
CA ALA A 95 2.88 -5.04 11.17
C ALA A 95 2.98 -5.79 9.84
N GLU A 96 2.01 -6.65 9.53
CA GLU A 96 2.00 -7.38 8.25
C GLU A 96 1.74 -6.44 7.06
N ILE A 97 0.87 -5.44 7.21
CA ILE A 97 0.65 -4.41 6.18
C ILE A 97 1.96 -3.67 5.89
N ARG A 98 2.72 -3.29 6.92
CA ARG A 98 4.05 -2.68 6.75
C ARG A 98 4.98 -3.57 5.92
N GLU A 99 5.10 -4.85 6.26
CA GLU A 99 5.96 -5.79 5.52
C GLU A 99 5.53 -5.94 4.06
N ARG A 100 4.21 -5.98 3.80
CA ARG A 100 3.67 -6.00 2.43
C ARG A 100 4.06 -4.74 1.66
N ILE A 101 4.04 -3.56 2.28
CA ILE A 101 4.46 -2.30 1.62
C ILE A 101 5.95 -2.33 1.30
N ILE A 102 6.80 -2.73 2.25
CA ILE A 102 8.25 -2.83 2.04
C ILE A 102 8.55 -3.78 0.88
N LYS A 103 7.88 -4.93 0.83
CA LYS A 103 8.01 -5.90 -0.27
C LYS A 103 7.55 -5.32 -1.60
N THR A 104 6.45 -4.57 -1.63
CA THR A 104 5.96 -3.90 -2.83
C THR A 104 6.96 -2.86 -3.34
N LEU A 105 7.52 -2.03 -2.45
CA LEU A 105 8.56 -1.06 -2.81
C LEU A 105 9.83 -1.74 -3.35
N TYR A 106 10.27 -2.82 -2.70
CA TYR A 106 11.42 -3.60 -3.17
C TYR A 106 11.19 -4.15 -4.59
N ASN A 107 10.03 -4.74 -4.85
CA ASN A 107 9.68 -5.24 -6.18
C ASN A 107 9.59 -4.12 -7.22
N ALA A 108 8.95 -3.00 -6.87
CA ALA A 108 8.81 -1.85 -7.76
C ALA A 108 10.16 -1.24 -8.17
N ARG A 109 11.13 -1.22 -7.24
CA ARG A 109 12.52 -0.81 -7.50
C ARG A 109 13.28 -1.81 -8.37
N ARG A 110 13.17 -3.10 -8.05
CA ARG A 110 13.83 -4.16 -8.82
C ARG A 110 13.35 -4.21 -10.27
N ASP A 111 12.05 -3.96 -10.47
CA ASP A 111 11.43 -3.92 -11.80
C ASP A 111 11.65 -2.55 -12.50
N ASN A 112 12.54 -1.69 -11.97
CA ASN A 112 12.94 -0.41 -12.55
C ASN A 112 14.43 -0.44 -12.94
N PRO A 113 14.76 -0.55 -14.25
CA PRO A 113 16.15 -0.63 -14.72
C PRO A 113 16.97 0.67 -14.54
N LEU A 114 16.42 1.70 -13.89
CA LEU A 114 17.09 2.99 -13.65
C LEU A 114 17.47 3.23 -12.18
N VAL A 115 17.18 2.31 -11.25
CA VAL A 115 17.52 2.42 -9.81
C VAL A 115 18.90 1.80 -9.51
N ASP A 116 19.86 1.96 -10.42
CA ASP A 116 21.26 1.53 -10.27
C ASP A 116 22.24 2.72 -10.28
N TYR A 117 21.77 3.92 -10.00
CA TYR A 117 22.64 5.08 -9.82
C TYR A 117 22.28 5.81 -8.54
N TYR A 118 22.91 5.39 -7.44
CA TYR A 118 23.56 6.25 -6.43
C TYR A 118 24.28 5.30 -5.44
N GLU A 119 25.45 4.81 -5.85
CA GLU A 119 26.55 4.50 -4.93
C GLU A 119 27.37 5.78 -4.67
#